data_AF-A0A930E053-F1
#
_entry.id   AF-A0A930E053-F1
#
_cell.length_a   1.000
_cell.length_b   1.000
_cell.length_c   1.000
_cell.angle_alpha   90.00
_cell.angle_beta   90.00
_cell.angle_gamma   90.00
#
_symmetry.space_group_name_H-M   'P 1'
#
loop_
_entity.id
_entity.type
_entity.pdbx_description
1 polymer ?
#
loop_
_entity_poly.entity_id
_entity_poly.type
_entity_poly.pdbx_seq_one_letter_code
_entity_poly.pdbx_strand_id
1 'polypeptide(L)'
;MKSKIKITLGIVIIILVSLVFIFTLYNRKNPKEKNIFDEMYYGEKKVYNRGANTPFSNIPGIEQWNRNDFMVNPSVKELSDRNNTVYERYEENYKTKKLGEWDIGFKFIYDEKRMVMGFNSKIVKEKLEIGLAYGYDEEKKRFREGINIYDKELPREETRIIEIQKVKEYLKKYNISIKDLKETADELLFEKVIGDWEKYTNSRYSKDNLGTVKIERSPLFDGVD
;
A
#
# COMPACT_ATOMS: atom_id res chain seq x y z
N MET A 1 -11.08 30.88 -52.02
CA MET A 1 -9.87 30.98 -51.15
C MET A 1 -10.22 31.14 -49.67
N LYS A 2 -11.05 32.13 -49.28
CA LYS A 2 -11.43 32.39 -47.86
C LYS A 2 -12.09 31.20 -47.12
N SER A 3 -12.92 30.41 -47.81
CA SER A 3 -13.59 29.23 -47.21
C SER A 3 -12.60 28.11 -46.85
N LYS A 4 -11.62 27.81 -47.71
CA LYS A 4 -10.59 26.80 -47.44
C LYS A 4 -9.72 27.18 -46.23
N ILE A 5 -9.35 28.46 -46.11
CA ILE A 5 -8.58 28.98 -44.96
C ILE A 5 -9.36 28.83 -43.65
N LYS A 6 -10.67 29.12 -43.63
CA LYS A 6 -11.52 28.93 -42.45
C LYS A 6 -11.63 27.45 -42.03
N ILE A 7 -11.76 26.54 -43.00
CA ILE A 7 -11.80 25.09 -42.75
C ILE A 7 -10.46 24.60 -42.18
N THR A 8 -9.34 25.00 -42.79
CA THR A 8 -7.99 24.65 -42.31
C THR A 8 -7.75 25.18 -40.89
N LEU A 9 -8.14 26.42 -40.60
CA LEU A 9 -8.02 27.00 -39.27
C LEU A 9 -8.86 26.25 -38.22
N GLY A 10 -10.08 25.83 -38.59
CA GLY A 10 -10.92 25.01 -37.73
C GLY A 10 -10.28 23.65 -37.38
N ILE A 11 -9.69 22.96 -38.36
CA ILE A 11 -8.99 21.69 -38.15
C ILE A 11 -7.77 21.88 -37.23
N VAL A 12 -6.98 22.94 -37.42
CA VAL A 12 -5.81 23.24 -36.57
C VAL A 12 -6.23 23.50 -35.12
N ILE A 13 -7.32 24.25 -34.89
CA ILE A 13 -7.84 24.51 -33.55
C ILE A 13 -8.30 23.20 -32.88
N ILE A 14 -9.01 22.33 -33.59
CA ILE A 14 -9.44 21.03 -33.06
C ILE A 14 -8.24 20.19 -32.64
N ILE A 15 -7.20 20.10 -33.48
CA ILE A 15 -5.97 19.35 -33.16
C ILE A 15 -5.30 19.92 -31.91
N LEU A 16 -5.17 21.25 -31.81
CA LEU A 16 -4.58 21.89 -30.63
C LEU A 16 -5.37 21.63 -29.35
N VAL A 17 -6.71 21.71 -29.40
CA VAL A 17 -7.56 21.39 -28.26
C VAL A 17 -7.44 19.91 -27.86
N SER A 18 -7.40 18.99 -28.84
CA SER A 18 -7.17 17.58 -28.57
C SER A 18 -5.79 17.31 -27.96
N LEU A 19 -4.74 17.98 -28.41
CA LEU A 19 -3.40 17.86 -27.83
C LEU A 19 -3.35 18.38 -26.39
N VAL A 20 -3.99 19.52 -26.10
CA VAL A 20 -4.11 20.05 -24.73
C VAL A 20 -4.91 19.10 -23.85
N PHE A 21 -5.98 18.49 -24.38
CA PHE A 21 -6.77 17.50 -23.65
C PHE A 21 -5.97 16.22 -23.37
N ILE A 22 -5.23 15.70 -24.34
CA ILE A 22 -4.35 14.54 -24.15
C ILE A 22 -3.23 14.87 -23.15
N PHE A 23 -2.62 16.05 -23.26
CA PHE A 23 -1.57 16.51 -22.35
C PHE A 23 -2.08 16.67 -20.91
N THR A 24 -3.29 17.20 -20.73
CA THR A 24 -3.91 17.32 -19.39
C THR A 24 -4.28 15.96 -18.81
N LEU A 25 -4.79 15.02 -19.62
CA LEU A 25 -5.03 13.64 -19.20
C LEU A 25 -3.73 12.89 -18.87
N TYR A 26 -2.67 13.13 -19.64
CA TYR A 26 -1.34 12.54 -19.43
C TYR A 26 -0.71 13.09 -18.16
N ASN A 27 -0.73 14.41 -17.93
CA ASN A 27 -0.17 15.03 -16.72
C ASN A 27 -0.99 14.78 -15.46
N ARG A 28 -2.28 14.44 -15.58
CA ARG A 28 -3.07 13.92 -14.44
C ARG A 28 -2.51 12.61 -13.90
N LYS A 29 -1.79 11.85 -14.74
CA LYS A 29 -1.20 10.56 -14.39
C LYS A 29 0.29 10.75 -14.15
N ASN A 30 0.78 10.34 -12.99
CA ASN A 30 2.21 10.46 -12.72
C ASN A 30 2.95 9.40 -13.56
N PRO A 31 3.83 9.78 -14.50
CA PRO A 31 4.52 8.82 -15.37
C PRO A 31 5.46 7.87 -14.60
N LYS A 32 5.77 8.19 -13.34
CA LYS A 32 6.55 7.33 -12.44
C LYS A 32 5.75 6.16 -11.89
N GLU A 33 4.42 6.24 -11.92
CA GLU A 33 3.54 5.17 -11.46
C GLU A 33 3.45 4.08 -12.53
N LYS A 34 4.22 3.01 -12.31
CA LYS A 34 4.32 1.85 -13.22
C LYS A 34 3.66 0.59 -12.67
N ASN A 35 3.26 0.61 -11.41
CA ASN A 35 2.56 -0.47 -10.72
C ASN A 35 1.64 0.08 -9.62
N ILE A 36 0.82 -0.79 -9.04
CA ILE A 36 -0.16 -0.40 -8.00
C ILE A 36 0.49 0.20 -6.75
N PHE A 37 1.66 -0.27 -6.35
CA PHE A 37 2.35 0.23 -5.17
C PHE A 37 3.00 1.60 -5.42
N ASP A 38 3.38 1.91 -6.66
CA ASP A 38 3.72 3.28 -7.04
C ASP A 38 2.50 4.20 -6.93
N GLU A 39 1.31 3.76 -7.37
CA GLU A 39 0.09 4.56 -7.22
C GLU A 39 -0.22 4.84 -5.75
N MET A 40 -0.07 3.83 -4.87
CA MET A 40 -0.18 4.03 -3.42
C MET A 40 0.85 5.03 -2.90
N TYR A 41 2.13 4.82 -3.22
CA TYR A 41 3.24 5.63 -2.72
C TYR A 41 3.18 7.09 -3.20
N TYR A 42 3.01 7.31 -4.50
CA TYR A 42 2.92 8.67 -5.07
C TYR A 42 1.56 9.33 -4.83
N GLY A 43 0.50 8.53 -4.74
CA GLY A 43 -0.82 8.97 -4.35
C GLY A 43 -0.79 9.59 -2.96
N GLU A 44 -0.20 8.88 -1.99
CA GLU A 44 -0.13 9.37 -0.60
C GLU A 44 0.87 10.51 -0.43
N LYS A 45 1.94 10.55 -1.25
CA LYS A 45 2.90 11.67 -1.24
C LYS A 45 2.26 13.02 -1.52
N LYS A 46 1.04 13.05 -2.09
CA LYS A 46 0.30 14.29 -2.33
C LYS A 46 -0.10 15.01 -1.03
N VAL A 47 0.02 14.38 0.13
CA VAL A 47 -0.27 15.01 1.44
C VAL A 47 0.56 16.27 1.70
N TYR A 48 1.74 16.39 1.09
CA TYR A 48 2.59 17.58 1.20
C TYR A 48 2.18 18.74 0.28
N ASN A 49 1.12 18.56 -0.52
CA ASN A 49 0.59 19.61 -1.38
C ASN A 49 -0.55 20.38 -0.68
N ARG A 50 -0.68 21.67 -0.98
CA ARG A 50 -1.76 22.50 -0.41
C ARG A 50 -3.15 21.99 -0.84
N GLY A 51 -4.02 21.75 0.15
CA GLY A 51 -5.36 21.21 -0.10
C GLY A 51 -5.32 19.74 -0.55
N ALA A 52 -4.38 18.96 -0.01
CA ALA A 52 -4.15 17.58 -0.39
C ALA A 52 -5.42 16.74 -0.30
N ASN A 53 -5.77 16.11 -1.42
CA ASN A 53 -6.69 14.98 -1.49
C ASN A 53 -5.84 13.75 -1.81
N THR A 54 -5.60 12.90 -0.81
CA THR A 54 -4.83 11.66 -1.00
C THR A 54 -5.78 10.50 -1.27
N PRO A 55 -5.38 9.50 -2.08
CA PRO A 55 -6.33 8.44 -2.43
C PRO A 55 -6.81 7.62 -1.22
N PHE A 56 -5.99 7.45 -0.18
CA PHE A 56 -6.37 6.74 1.04
C PHE A 56 -7.57 7.38 1.75
N SER A 57 -7.75 8.71 1.67
CA SER A 57 -8.93 9.36 2.26
C SER A 57 -10.25 8.97 1.60
N ASN A 58 -10.21 8.38 0.39
CA ASN A 58 -11.41 7.92 -0.32
C ASN A 58 -11.77 6.47 0.00
N ILE A 59 -10.89 5.72 0.65
CA ILE A 59 -11.12 4.31 1.00
C ILE A 59 -11.96 4.27 2.30
N PRO A 60 -13.17 3.69 2.26
CA PRO A 60 -13.99 3.54 3.47
C PRO A 60 -13.27 2.73 4.54
N GLY A 61 -13.36 3.20 5.79
CA GLY A 61 -12.73 2.55 6.94
C GLY A 61 -11.26 2.86 7.14
N ILE A 62 -10.62 3.67 6.29
CA ILE A 62 -9.32 4.28 6.62
C ILE A 62 -9.53 5.40 7.65
N GLU A 63 -8.67 5.44 8.66
CA GLU A 63 -8.68 6.45 9.71
C GLU A 63 -8.62 7.86 9.12
N GLN A 64 -9.58 8.70 9.50
CA GLN A 64 -9.62 10.07 9.04
C GLN A 64 -8.84 10.97 10.00
N TRP A 65 -7.87 11.70 9.46
CA TRP A 65 -7.07 12.67 10.20
C TRP A 65 -6.84 13.91 9.34
N ASN A 66 -6.48 15.03 9.98
CA ASN A 66 -6.35 16.32 9.28
C ASN A 66 -5.07 16.38 8.45
N ARG A 67 -5.19 16.05 7.17
CA ARG A 67 -4.10 16.10 6.17
C ARG A 67 -3.49 17.48 5.96
N ASN A 68 -4.21 18.55 6.33
CA ASN A 68 -3.66 19.91 6.25
C ASN A 68 -2.64 20.19 7.36
N ASP A 69 -2.61 19.44 8.46
CA ASP A 69 -1.69 19.67 9.59
C ASP A 69 -0.20 19.54 9.21
N PHE A 70 0.10 18.81 8.11
CA PHE A 70 1.45 18.76 7.53
C PHE A 70 1.98 20.11 7.04
N MET A 71 1.12 21.14 6.88
CA MET A 71 1.51 22.49 6.50
C MET A 71 1.53 23.52 7.66
N VAL A 72 0.91 23.24 8.82
CA VAL A 72 0.48 24.31 9.74
C VAL A 72 1.52 24.72 10.79
N ASN A 73 2.63 23.99 10.98
CA ASN A 73 3.57 24.35 12.05
C ASN A 73 5.06 24.46 11.63
N PRO A 74 5.48 25.60 11.06
CA PRO A 74 6.89 25.90 10.77
C PRO A 74 7.77 26.03 12.03
N SER A 75 7.19 26.09 13.24
CA SER A 75 7.93 26.25 14.50
C SER A 75 8.16 24.95 15.29
N VAL A 76 7.78 23.79 14.76
CA VAL A 76 8.13 22.52 15.40
C VAL A 76 9.33 21.94 14.67
N LYS A 77 10.51 22.32 15.14
CA LYS A 77 11.79 21.73 14.74
C LYS A 77 11.77 20.19 14.90
N GLU A 78 10.92 19.65 15.79
CA GLU A 78 10.70 18.20 15.99
C GLU A 78 9.87 17.51 14.88
N LEU A 79 9.08 18.27 14.10
CA LEU A 79 8.36 17.72 12.95
C LEU A 79 9.35 17.46 11.81
N SER A 80 10.40 18.28 11.65
CA SER A 80 11.40 18.09 10.59
C SER A 80 12.15 16.75 10.64
N ASP A 81 12.29 16.13 11.83
CA ASP A 81 12.86 14.78 11.99
C ASP A 81 11.80 13.66 11.80
N ARG A 82 10.50 13.97 11.87
CA ARG A 82 9.37 13.06 11.60
C ARG A 82 8.75 13.26 10.20
N ASN A 83 9.16 14.28 9.45
CA ASN A 83 8.35 14.91 8.40
C ASN A 83 8.30 14.20 7.06
N ASN A 84 9.06 13.13 6.84
CA ASN A 84 8.96 12.34 5.60
C ASN A 84 8.33 10.98 5.83
N THR A 85 7.63 10.80 6.94
CA THR A 85 6.84 9.59 7.20
C THR A 85 5.36 9.89 7.32
N VAL A 86 4.54 9.15 6.58
CA VAL A 86 3.07 9.19 6.68
C VAL A 86 2.58 7.82 7.11
N TYR A 87 1.57 7.81 7.98
CA TYR A 87 0.92 6.59 8.44
C TYR A 87 -0.53 6.62 8.01
N GLU A 88 -1.01 5.49 7.51
CA GLU A 88 -2.43 5.25 7.25
C GLU A 88 -2.78 3.90 7.89
N ARG A 89 -4.03 3.71 8.32
CA ARG A 89 -4.50 2.43 8.82
C ARG A 89 -6.01 2.31 8.66
N TYR A 90 -6.50 1.08 8.63
CA TYR A 90 -7.93 0.85 8.79
C TYR A 90 -8.33 1.05 10.26
N GLU A 91 -9.49 1.65 10.51
CA GLU A 91 -10.04 1.87 11.86
C GLU A 91 -10.48 0.56 12.51
N GLU A 92 -11.08 -0.33 11.71
CA GLU A 92 -11.58 -1.62 12.15
C GLU A 92 -10.70 -2.77 11.67
N ASN A 93 -10.65 -3.85 12.46
CA ASN A 93 -9.95 -5.05 12.06
C ASN A 93 -10.68 -5.73 10.90
N TYR A 94 -9.92 -6.33 9.98
CA TYR A 94 -10.46 -7.18 8.93
C TYR A 94 -10.52 -8.64 9.39
N LYS A 95 -11.71 -9.25 9.35
CA LYS A 95 -11.89 -10.68 9.67
C LYS A 95 -11.67 -11.53 8.42
N THR A 96 -10.57 -12.28 8.41
CA THR A 96 -10.20 -13.20 7.33
C THR A 96 -10.99 -14.50 7.39
N LYS A 97 -11.07 -15.22 6.27
CA LYS A 97 -11.80 -16.50 6.20
C LYS A 97 -11.18 -17.60 7.06
N LYS A 98 -9.86 -17.59 7.22
CA LYS A 98 -9.11 -18.68 7.88
C LYS A 98 -8.56 -18.30 9.25
N LEU A 99 -7.93 -17.13 9.39
CA LEU A 99 -7.13 -16.79 10.56
C LEU A 99 -7.61 -15.52 11.27
N GLY A 100 -8.90 -15.46 11.61
CA GLY A 100 -9.43 -14.45 12.54
C GLY A 100 -9.26 -13.00 12.06
N GLU A 101 -9.20 -12.08 13.02
CA GLU A 101 -9.15 -10.63 12.80
C GLU A 101 -7.72 -10.10 12.66
N TRP A 102 -7.54 -9.10 11.79
CA TRP A 102 -6.26 -8.48 11.47
C TRP A 102 -6.37 -6.96 11.47
N ASP A 103 -5.45 -6.31 12.17
CA ASP A 103 -5.14 -4.90 12.00
C ASP A 103 -4.34 -4.70 10.71
N ILE A 104 -4.63 -3.61 9.99
CA ILE A 104 -4.03 -3.30 8.69
C ILE A 104 -3.51 -1.86 8.71
N GLY A 105 -2.19 -1.71 8.55
CA GLY A 105 -1.52 -0.42 8.59
C GLY A 105 -0.53 -0.23 7.44
N PHE A 106 -0.25 1.03 7.16
CA PHE A 106 0.67 1.49 6.13
C PHE A 106 1.61 2.52 6.71
N LYS A 107 2.85 2.49 6.24
CA LYS A 107 3.88 3.45 6.58
C LYS A 107 4.63 3.83 5.31
N PHE A 108 4.58 5.10 4.94
CA PHE A 108 5.31 5.66 3.81
C PHE A 108 6.53 6.40 4.35
N ILE A 109 7.72 6.07 3.90
CA ILE A 109 9.00 6.65 4.35
C ILE A 109 9.68 7.24 3.12
N TYR A 110 9.40 8.51 2.85
CA TYR A 110 9.76 9.14 1.58
C TYR A 110 11.26 9.39 1.41
N ASP A 111 11.99 9.57 2.50
CA ASP A 111 13.46 9.71 2.49
C ASP A 111 14.15 8.40 2.11
N GLU A 112 13.62 7.28 2.59
CA GLU A 112 14.10 5.94 2.24
C GLU A 112 13.50 5.41 0.93
N LYS A 113 12.61 6.18 0.29
CA LYS A 113 11.84 5.76 -0.89
C LYS A 113 11.15 4.42 -0.70
N ARG A 114 10.54 4.27 0.48
CA ARG A 114 10.01 2.99 0.96
C ARG A 114 8.55 3.12 1.38
N MET A 115 7.77 2.08 1.15
CA MET A 115 6.47 1.88 1.79
C MET A 115 6.49 0.55 2.54
N VAL A 116 5.85 0.49 3.70
CA VAL A 116 5.62 -0.74 4.46
C VAL A 116 4.13 -0.91 4.65
N MET A 117 3.62 -2.07 4.28
CA MET A 117 2.25 -2.51 4.57
C MET A 117 2.33 -3.61 5.61
N GLY A 118 1.65 -3.45 6.73
CA GLY A 118 1.66 -4.38 7.85
C GLY A 118 0.28 -4.94 8.11
N PHE A 119 0.22 -6.25 8.33
CA PHE A 119 -0.95 -6.95 8.85
C PHE A 119 -0.56 -7.60 10.17
N ASN A 120 -1.23 -7.22 11.25
CA ASN A 120 -1.01 -7.81 12.56
C ASN A 120 -2.29 -8.54 12.97
N SER A 121 -2.20 -9.85 13.14
CA SER A 121 -3.34 -10.59 13.64
C SER A 121 -3.66 -10.13 15.05
N LYS A 122 -4.95 -10.18 15.41
CA LYS A 122 -5.30 -10.40 16.82
C LYS A 122 -4.77 -11.77 17.25
N ILE A 123 -4.95 -12.10 18.52
CA ILE A 123 -4.58 -13.42 19.02
C ILE A 123 -5.28 -14.49 18.16
N VAL A 124 -4.49 -15.22 17.34
CA VAL A 124 -5.01 -16.25 16.44
C VAL A 124 -5.27 -17.53 17.24
N LYS A 125 -4.38 -17.83 18.19
CA LYS A 125 -4.54 -18.93 19.13
C LYS A 125 -3.79 -18.64 20.43
N GLU A 126 -4.48 -18.80 21.56
CA GLU A 126 -3.95 -18.60 22.91
C GLU A 126 -3.32 -17.22 23.14
N LYS A 127 -2.02 -17.07 22.87
CA LYS A 127 -1.24 -15.83 23.01
C LYS A 127 -0.37 -15.53 21.79
N LEU A 128 -0.57 -16.28 20.71
CA LEU A 128 0.18 -16.15 19.46
C LEU A 128 -0.43 -15.05 18.59
N GLU A 129 0.38 -14.06 18.25
CA GLU A 129 0.11 -13.10 17.19
C GLU A 129 1.04 -13.35 16.01
N ILE A 130 0.52 -13.10 14.81
CA ILE A 130 1.22 -13.26 13.54
C ILE A 130 1.30 -11.88 12.89
N GLY A 131 2.51 -11.47 12.52
CA GLY A 131 2.77 -10.29 11.72
C GLY A 131 3.14 -10.68 10.30
N LEU A 132 2.39 -10.19 9.32
CA LEU A 132 2.77 -10.18 7.91
C LEU A 132 3.20 -8.75 7.56
N ALA A 133 4.34 -8.59 6.91
CA ALA A 133 4.84 -7.27 6.55
C ALA A 133 5.35 -7.28 5.11
N TYR A 134 4.99 -6.26 4.36
CA TYR A 134 5.42 -6.11 2.98
C TYR A 134 6.17 -4.79 2.81
N GLY A 135 7.43 -4.88 2.40
CA GLY A 135 8.27 -3.73 2.11
C GLY A 135 8.35 -3.44 0.61
N TYR A 136 7.86 -2.29 0.18
CA TYR A 136 8.04 -1.76 -1.16
C TYR A 136 9.28 -0.86 -1.25
N ASP A 137 10.18 -1.19 -2.16
CA ASP A 137 11.31 -0.36 -2.59
C ASP A 137 10.92 0.34 -3.89
N GLU A 138 10.68 1.66 -3.82
CA GLU A 138 10.19 2.44 -4.97
C GLU A 138 11.22 2.52 -6.08
N GLU A 139 12.51 2.55 -5.79
CA GLU A 139 13.55 2.63 -6.83
C GLU A 139 13.68 1.31 -7.58
N LYS A 140 13.68 0.20 -6.84
CA LYS A 140 13.86 -1.15 -7.41
C LYS A 140 12.55 -1.77 -7.92
N LYS A 141 11.40 -1.12 -7.68
CA LYS A 141 10.07 -1.65 -8.01
C LYS A 141 9.86 -3.07 -7.46
N ARG A 142 10.27 -3.28 -6.21
CA ARG A 142 10.33 -4.60 -5.55
C ARG A 142 9.52 -4.58 -4.27
N PHE A 143 8.59 -5.52 -4.15
CA PHE A 143 7.71 -5.69 -3.00
C PHE A 143 8.05 -7.01 -2.30
N ARG A 144 8.60 -6.95 -1.09
CA ARG A 144 9.06 -8.14 -0.36
C ARG A 144 8.16 -8.44 0.81
N GLU A 145 7.66 -9.67 0.86
CA GLU A 145 6.92 -10.20 1.99
C GLU A 145 7.86 -10.73 3.07
N GLY A 146 7.52 -10.47 4.32
CA GLY A 146 8.14 -11.02 5.51
C GLY A 146 7.08 -11.46 6.51
N ILE A 147 7.43 -12.43 7.34
CA ILE A 147 6.54 -13.04 8.32
C ILE A 147 7.26 -13.04 9.66
N ASN A 148 6.52 -12.76 10.71
CA ASN A 148 7.02 -12.85 12.07
C ASN A 148 5.92 -13.35 13.00
N ILE A 149 6.35 -13.97 14.07
CA ILE A 149 5.50 -14.39 15.19
C ILE A 149 5.82 -13.50 16.38
N TYR A 150 4.79 -13.10 17.10
CA TYR A 150 4.91 -12.51 18.43
C TYR A 150 4.40 -13.51 19.46
N ASP A 151 5.32 -14.02 20.28
CA ASP A 151 4.99 -14.84 21.43
C ASP A 151 4.93 -13.94 22.67
N LYS A 152 3.72 -13.68 23.17
CA LYS A 152 3.52 -12.78 24.32
C LYS A 152 3.99 -13.36 25.65
N GLU A 153 4.41 -14.63 25.69
CA GLU A 153 4.97 -15.24 26.90
C GLU A 153 6.48 -14.96 27.04
N LEU A 154 7.15 -14.58 25.95
CA LEU A 154 8.57 -14.24 25.96
C LEU A 154 8.82 -12.80 26.42
N PRO A 155 10.02 -12.49 26.95
CA PRO A 155 10.46 -11.12 27.19
C PRO A 155 10.32 -10.26 25.94
N ARG A 156 10.10 -8.96 26.12
CA ARG A 156 9.85 -8.00 25.02
C ARG A 156 10.92 -8.00 23.93
N GLU A 157 12.17 -8.30 24.26
CA GLU A 157 13.28 -8.32 23.30
C GLU A 157 13.31 -9.62 22.45
N GLU A 158 12.67 -10.68 22.94
CA GLU A 158 12.67 -12.02 22.33
C GLU A 158 11.32 -12.40 21.73
N THR A 159 10.27 -11.62 22.03
CA THR A 159 8.90 -11.90 21.58
C THR A 159 8.77 -12.01 20.07
N ARG A 160 9.61 -11.29 19.30
CA ARG A 160 9.54 -11.26 17.83
C ARG A 160 10.43 -12.31 17.19
N ILE A 161 9.82 -13.32 16.59
CA ILE A 161 10.49 -14.43 15.90
C ILE A 161 10.33 -14.27 14.39
N ILE A 162 11.45 -14.16 13.67
CA ILE A 162 11.47 -13.92 12.21
C ILE A 162 12.13 -15.09 11.46
N GLU A 163 12.94 -15.89 12.15
CA GLU A 163 13.65 -17.03 11.56
C GLU A 163 12.64 -18.08 11.06
N ILE A 164 12.65 -18.36 9.75
CA ILE A 164 11.63 -19.18 9.08
C ILE A 164 11.48 -20.56 9.72
N GLN A 165 12.58 -21.18 10.13
CA GLN A 165 12.54 -22.49 10.79
C GLN A 165 11.77 -22.45 12.12
N LYS A 166 12.03 -21.43 12.95
CA LYS A 166 11.31 -21.20 14.20
C LYS A 166 9.85 -20.81 13.95
N VAL A 167 9.58 -19.98 12.95
CA VAL A 167 8.20 -19.67 12.54
C VAL A 167 7.42 -20.96 12.21
N LYS A 168 8.02 -21.89 11.46
CA LYS A 168 7.40 -23.20 11.16
C LYS A 168 7.11 -24.02 12.42
N GLU A 169 8.03 -24.04 13.38
CA GLU A 169 7.85 -24.73 14.66
C GLU A 169 6.69 -24.14 15.47
N TYR A 170 6.59 -22.80 15.52
CA TYR A 170 5.48 -22.10 16.17
C TYR A 170 4.15 -22.41 15.49
N LEU A 171 4.06 -22.30 14.17
CA LEU A 171 2.84 -22.63 13.44
C LEU A 171 2.40 -24.07 13.71
N LYS A 172 3.34 -25.03 13.73
CA LYS A 172 3.07 -26.42 14.10
C LYS A 172 2.59 -26.57 15.54
N LYS A 173 3.28 -25.95 16.52
CA LYS A 173 2.91 -25.96 17.95
C LYS A 173 1.47 -25.51 18.17
N TYR A 174 1.06 -24.45 17.49
CA TYR A 174 -0.28 -23.89 17.60
C TYR A 174 -1.28 -24.51 16.59
N ASN A 175 -0.90 -25.54 15.84
CA ASN A 175 -1.75 -26.19 14.83
C ASN A 175 -2.36 -25.19 13.83
N ILE A 176 -1.52 -24.28 13.33
CA ILE A 176 -1.84 -23.33 12.26
C ILE A 176 -1.21 -23.84 10.97
N SER A 177 -2.03 -24.04 9.95
CA SER A 177 -1.57 -24.49 8.64
C SER A 177 -0.80 -23.39 7.92
N ILE A 178 0.35 -23.73 7.34
CA ILE A 178 1.08 -22.80 6.45
C ILE A 178 0.21 -22.42 5.25
N LYS A 179 -0.60 -23.36 4.75
CA LYS A 179 -1.56 -23.10 3.66
C LYS A 179 -2.62 -22.09 4.08
N ASP A 180 -3.21 -22.24 5.26
CA ASP A 180 -4.20 -21.27 5.76
C ASP A 180 -3.57 -19.89 5.97
N LEU A 181 -2.32 -19.83 6.43
CA LEU A 181 -1.59 -18.57 6.56
C LEU A 181 -1.30 -17.93 5.20
N LYS A 182 -0.92 -18.73 4.18
CA LYS A 182 -0.73 -18.25 2.81
C LYS A 182 -2.03 -17.70 2.22
N GLU A 183 -3.13 -18.46 2.32
CA GLU A 183 -4.46 -18.03 1.87
C GLU A 183 -4.90 -16.73 2.57
N THR A 184 -4.63 -16.61 3.87
CA THR A 184 -4.88 -15.38 4.64
C THR A 184 -4.03 -14.21 4.13
N ALA A 185 -2.74 -14.42 3.87
CA ALA A 185 -1.86 -13.40 3.34
C ALA A 185 -2.30 -12.90 1.95
N ASP A 186 -2.75 -13.83 1.09
CA ASP A 186 -3.27 -13.53 -0.24
C ASP A 186 -4.61 -12.78 -0.16
N GLU A 187 -5.52 -13.18 0.74
CA GLU A 187 -6.78 -12.48 1.01
C GLU A 187 -6.56 -11.04 1.48
N LEU A 188 -5.67 -10.84 2.45
CA LEU A 188 -5.33 -9.51 2.98
C LEU A 188 -4.72 -8.59 1.92
N LEU A 189 -3.78 -9.11 1.12
CA LEU A 189 -3.11 -8.32 0.10
C LEU A 189 -4.02 -8.04 -1.10
N PHE A 190 -4.54 -9.09 -1.74
CA PHE A 190 -5.19 -8.98 -3.04
C PHE A 190 -6.67 -8.61 -2.93
N GLU A 191 -7.40 -9.28 -2.03
CA GLU A 191 -8.85 -9.06 -1.92
C GLU A 191 -9.18 -7.85 -1.06
N LYS A 192 -8.44 -7.63 0.04
CA LYS A 192 -8.69 -6.49 0.93
C LYS A 192 -8.00 -5.22 0.48
N VAL A 193 -6.67 -5.16 0.52
CA VAL A 193 -5.95 -3.89 0.28
C VAL A 193 -5.98 -3.47 -1.19
N ILE A 194 -5.59 -4.36 -2.10
CA ILE A 194 -5.61 -4.06 -3.54
C ILE A 194 -7.03 -3.92 -4.05
N GLY A 195 -7.95 -4.78 -3.60
CA GLY A 195 -9.37 -4.68 -3.95
C GLY A 195 -10.00 -3.34 -3.54
N ASP A 196 -9.74 -2.86 -2.32
CA ASP A 196 -10.21 -1.54 -1.90
C ASP A 196 -9.55 -0.41 -2.70
N TRP A 197 -8.24 -0.51 -2.94
CA TRP A 197 -7.52 0.47 -3.73
C TRP A 197 -8.13 0.61 -5.13
N GLU A 198 -8.32 -0.51 -5.83
CA GLU A 198 -8.95 -0.57 -7.15
C GLU A 198 -10.33 0.08 -7.14
N LYS A 199 -11.15 -0.25 -6.15
CA LYS A 199 -12.54 0.18 -6.05
C LYS A 199 -12.71 1.66 -5.73
N TYR A 200 -11.88 2.22 -4.86
CA TYR A 200 -12.13 3.53 -4.25
C TYR A 200 -11.18 4.64 -4.71
N THR A 201 -10.12 4.34 -5.46
CA THR A 201 -9.08 5.35 -5.80
C THR A 201 -8.98 5.71 -7.28
N ASN A 202 -9.86 5.17 -8.14
CA ASN A 202 -9.73 5.24 -9.61
C ASN A 202 -8.36 4.74 -10.10
N SER A 203 -7.88 3.62 -9.51
CA SER A 203 -6.60 3.01 -9.85
C SER A 203 -6.53 2.59 -11.32
N ARG A 204 -5.33 2.60 -11.90
CA ARG A 204 -5.06 2.03 -13.24
C ARG A 204 -4.67 0.55 -13.17
N TYR A 205 -4.48 0.05 -11.97
CA TYR A 205 -4.05 -1.30 -11.67
C TYR A 205 -5.16 -2.02 -10.91
N SER A 206 -5.08 -3.33 -10.91
CA SER A 206 -6.04 -4.23 -10.27
C SER A 206 -5.31 -5.45 -9.73
N LYS A 207 -6.02 -6.31 -9.01
CA LYS A 207 -5.45 -7.61 -8.59
C LYS A 207 -4.98 -8.48 -9.77
N ASP A 208 -5.61 -8.33 -10.93
CA ASP A 208 -5.26 -9.06 -12.16
C ASP A 208 -4.17 -8.36 -12.99
N ASN A 209 -3.92 -7.07 -12.74
CA ASN A 209 -2.89 -6.30 -13.40
C ASN A 209 -2.20 -5.35 -12.41
N LEU A 210 -1.17 -5.86 -11.74
CA LEU A 210 -0.39 -5.09 -10.78
C LEU A 210 0.57 -4.09 -11.45
N GLY A 211 0.75 -4.17 -12.77
CA GLY A 211 1.76 -3.42 -13.51
C GLY A 211 3.18 -3.99 -13.37
N THR A 212 4.19 -3.14 -13.58
CA THR A 212 5.61 -3.56 -13.54
C THR A 212 6.13 -3.56 -12.10
N VAL A 213 5.95 -4.68 -11.42
CA VAL A 213 6.46 -4.93 -10.06
C VAL A 213 6.91 -6.38 -9.91
N LYS A 214 7.99 -6.58 -9.14
CA LYS A 214 8.37 -7.91 -8.65
C LYS A 214 7.86 -8.10 -7.22
N ILE A 215 6.92 -9.02 -7.01
CA ILE A 215 6.54 -9.49 -5.68
C ILE A 215 7.43 -10.68 -5.31
N GLU A 216 8.10 -10.58 -4.17
CA GLU A 216 8.88 -11.67 -3.60
C GLU A 216 8.21 -12.15 -2.33
N ARG A 217 7.67 -13.36 -2.41
CA ARG A 217 6.98 -14.00 -1.29
C ARG A 217 7.99 -14.53 -0.28
N SER A 218 7.52 -14.70 0.95
CA SER A 218 8.30 -15.30 2.01
C SER A 218 8.69 -16.74 1.66
N PRO A 219 9.94 -17.17 1.90
CA PRO A 219 10.35 -18.56 1.75
C PRO A 219 9.56 -19.55 2.63
N LEU A 220 8.78 -19.06 3.60
CA LEU A 220 7.84 -19.89 4.37
C LEU A 220 6.84 -20.59 3.44
N PHE A 221 6.45 -19.94 2.34
CA PHE A 221 5.41 -20.40 1.43
C PHE A 221 5.96 -21.17 0.22
N ASP A 222 7.27 -21.39 0.14
CA ASP A 222 7.87 -22.17 -0.94
C ASP A 222 7.31 -23.61 -0.94
N GLY A 223 6.78 -24.04 -2.08
CA GLY A 223 6.20 -25.38 -2.25
C GLY A 223 4.82 -25.57 -1.62
N VAL A 224 4.10 -24.48 -1.30
CA VAL A 224 2.72 -24.51 -0.79
C VAL A 224 1.75 -24.07 -1.89
N ASP A 225 0.95 -25.03 -2.37
CA ASP A 225 -0.11 -24.82 -3.36
C ASP A 225 -1.41 -24.25 -2.75
#